data_AF-A0A1I3U528-F1
#
_entry.id   AF-A0A1I3U528-F1
#
_cell.length_a   1.000
_cell.length_b   1.000
_cell.length_c   1.000
_cell.angle_alpha   90.00
_cell.angle_beta   90.00
_cell.angle_gamma   90.00
#
_symmetry.space_group_name_H-M   'P 1'
#
loop_
_entity.id
_entity.type
_entity.pdbx_description
1 polymer ?
#
loop_
_entity_poly.entity_id
_entity_poly.type
_entity_poly.pdbx_seq_one_letter_code
_entity_poly.pdbx_strand_id
1 'polypeptide(L)'
;MKKYLVLIPLLFLAQQALAVDVQDEEAYKKHYSEQLRPMVIKKLGMDRPDLSAAAIKREADAYVQKMAGCQLEGLGIFPEKYREKAIMPVAKGGDVAQATQALNEEIKKDIDAGKISKDEVMTIIQSAQQTVQICANS
;
A
#
# COMPACT_ATOMS: atom_id res chain seq x y z
N MET A 1 -9.13 29.03 -55.10
CA MET A 1 -9.84 28.56 -53.89
C MET A 1 -9.01 27.46 -53.23
N LYS A 2 -8.26 27.80 -52.18
CA LYS A 2 -7.32 26.87 -51.49
C LYS A 2 -7.99 26.35 -50.23
N LYS A 3 -8.18 25.03 -50.16
CA LYS A 3 -8.76 24.30 -49.03
C LYS A 3 -7.75 24.28 -47.88
N TYR A 4 -8.08 24.89 -46.75
CA TYR A 4 -7.35 24.69 -45.51
C TYR A 4 -8.20 23.79 -44.61
N LEU A 5 -7.88 22.50 -44.63
CA LEU A 5 -8.31 21.55 -43.60
C LEU A 5 -7.63 21.97 -42.30
N VAL A 6 -8.42 22.51 -41.37
CA VAL A 6 -8.00 22.75 -39.99
C VAL A 6 -7.80 21.39 -39.34
N LEU A 7 -6.55 20.95 -39.24
CA LEU A 7 -6.13 19.85 -38.36
C LEU A 7 -6.27 20.35 -36.93
N ILE A 8 -7.37 19.99 -36.28
CA ILE A 8 -7.55 20.12 -34.84
C ILE A 8 -6.52 19.18 -34.18
N PRO A 9 -5.58 19.68 -33.36
CA PRO A 9 -4.79 18.79 -32.52
C PRO A 9 -5.75 18.21 -31.48
N LEU A 10 -6.08 16.93 -31.63
CA LEU A 10 -6.67 16.11 -30.59
C LEU A 10 -5.72 16.14 -29.38
N LEU A 11 -5.96 17.07 -28.46
CA LEU A 11 -5.42 17.02 -27.11
C LEU A 11 -6.07 15.80 -26.44
N PHE A 12 -5.48 14.63 -26.65
CA PHE A 12 -5.65 13.48 -25.79
C PHE A 12 -5.07 13.85 -24.42
N LEU A 13 -5.84 14.57 -23.62
CA LEU A 13 -5.77 14.48 -22.16
C LEU A 13 -6.33 13.10 -21.80
N ALA A 14 -5.56 12.06 -22.12
CA ALA A 14 -5.73 10.80 -21.45
C ALA A 14 -5.48 11.10 -19.97
N GLN A 15 -6.55 11.12 -19.17
CA GLN A 15 -6.44 10.88 -17.74
C GLN A 15 -5.79 9.50 -17.64
N GLN A 16 -4.46 9.46 -17.57
CA GLN A 16 -3.75 8.26 -17.18
C GLN A 16 -4.20 8.02 -15.74
N ALA A 17 -5.20 7.15 -15.57
CA ALA A 17 -5.37 6.46 -14.31
C ALA A 17 -3.99 5.87 -14.01
N LEU A 18 -3.32 6.41 -12.98
CA LEU A 18 -2.01 5.95 -12.56
C LEU A 18 -2.21 4.62 -11.85
N ALA A 19 -2.41 3.57 -12.66
CA ALA A 19 -2.41 2.20 -12.18
C ALA A 19 -1.07 1.97 -11.46
N VAL A 20 -1.13 1.36 -10.28
CA VAL A 20 0.07 0.97 -9.53
C VAL A 20 0.94 0.08 -10.43
N ASP A 21 2.16 0.51 -10.69
CA ASP A 21 3.14 -0.27 -11.44
C ASP A 21 4.24 -0.85 -10.52
N VAL A 22 5.16 -1.62 -11.11
CA VAL A 22 6.24 -2.28 -10.37
C VAL A 22 7.15 -1.28 -9.65
N GLN A 23 7.36 -0.09 -10.21
CA GLN A 23 8.16 0.95 -9.58
C GLN A 23 7.45 1.51 -8.34
N ASP A 24 6.13 1.70 -8.41
CA ASP A 24 5.32 2.11 -7.26
C ASP A 24 5.32 1.06 -6.14
N GLU A 25 5.25 -0.23 -6.48
CA GLU A 25 5.34 -1.32 -5.50
C GLU A 25 6.71 -1.36 -4.79
N GLU A 26 7.81 -1.23 -5.53
CA GLU A 26 9.14 -1.21 -4.93
C GLU A 26 9.37 0.04 -4.06
N ALA A 27 8.86 1.20 -4.50
CA ALA A 27 8.89 2.42 -3.71
C ALA A 27 8.05 2.30 -2.44
N TYR A 28 6.86 1.70 -2.53
CA TYR A 28 6.02 1.38 -1.38
C TYR A 28 6.78 0.50 -0.38
N LYS A 29 7.37 -0.61 -0.83
CA LYS A 29 8.08 -1.55 0.06
C LYS A 29 9.21 -0.86 0.80
N LYS A 30 9.98 -0.02 0.09
CA LYS A 30 11.07 0.76 0.66
C LYS A 30 10.56 1.69 1.76
N HIS A 31 9.60 2.56 1.46
CA HIS A 31 9.13 3.57 2.41
C HIS A 31 8.37 2.97 3.59
N TYR A 32 7.56 1.94 3.35
CA TYR A 32 6.93 1.15 4.40
C TYR A 32 7.98 0.57 5.37
N SER A 33 9.02 -0.07 4.82
CA SER A 33 10.08 -0.68 5.61
C SER A 33 10.87 0.35 6.43
N GLU A 34 11.17 1.50 5.84
CA GLU A 34 11.88 2.61 6.50
C GLU A 34 11.13 3.14 7.72
N GLN A 35 9.80 3.30 7.61
CA GLN A 35 8.96 3.81 8.69
C GLN A 35 8.81 2.81 9.84
N LEU A 36 8.75 1.50 9.55
CA LEU A 36 8.49 0.47 10.56
C LEU A 36 9.75 -0.05 11.25
N ARG A 37 10.90 -0.01 10.58
CA ARG A 37 12.17 -0.53 11.10
C ARG A 37 12.51 -0.05 12.52
N PRO A 38 12.39 1.24 12.89
CA PRO A 38 12.73 1.69 14.24
C PRO A 38 11.85 1.05 15.33
N MET A 39 10.55 0.86 15.04
CA MET A 39 9.62 0.23 15.97
C MET A 39 9.95 -1.25 16.17
N VAL A 40 10.27 -1.96 15.08
CA VAL A 40 10.65 -3.37 15.12
C VAL A 40 11.96 -3.58 15.86
N ILE A 41 12.99 -2.76 15.60
CA ILE A 41 14.26 -2.79 16.34
C ILE A 41 14.02 -2.60 17.83
N LYS A 42 13.22 -1.60 18.21
CA LYS A 42 12.89 -1.34 19.62
C LYS A 42 12.21 -2.54 20.26
N LYS A 43 11.23 -3.14 19.58
CA LYS A 43 10.48 -4.29 20.09
C LYS A 43 11.37 -5.52 20.25
N LEU A 44 12.16 -5.86 19.23
CA LEU A 44 13.11 -6.98 19.29
C LEU A 44 14.15 -6.80 20.39
N GLY A 45 14.69 -5.59 20.56
CA GLY A 45 15.66 -5.31 21.64
C GLY A 45 15.06 -5.43 23.04
N MET A 46 13.77 -5.17 23.20
CA MET A 46 13.06 -5.40 24.48
C MET A 46 12.78 -6.88 24.73
N ASP A 47 12.38 -7.62 23.68
CA ASP A 47 11.97 -9.02 23.79
C ASP A 47 13.16 -10.00 23.83
N ARG A 48 14.30 -9.59 23.28
CA ARG A 48 15.52 -10.40 23.12
C ARG A 48 16.77 -9.63 23.56
N PRO A 49 16.89 -9.29 24.85
CA PRO A 49 18.01 -8.49 25.36
C PRO A 49 19.37 -9.20 25.27
N ASP A 50 19.37 -10.51 25.02
CA ASP A 50 20.54 -11.34 24.78
C ASP A 50 21.17 -11.15 23.40
N LEU A 51 20.41 -10.60 22.44
CA LEU A 51 20.90 -10.39 21.08
C LEU A 51 21.75 -9.13 20.97
N SER A 52 22.82 -9.21 20.17
CA SER A 52 23.59 -8.02 19.80
C SER A 52 22.76 -7.04 18.96
N ALA A 53 23.08 -5.75 19.04
CA ALA A 53 22.45 -4.72 18.21
C ALA A 53 22.53 -5.04 16.69
N ALA A 54 23.60 -5.67 16.24
CA ALA A 54 23.77 -6.08 14.84
C ALA A 54 22.84 -7.24 14.46
N ALA A 55 22.58 -8.19 15.37
CA ALA A 55 21.63 -9.27 15.16
C ALA A 55 20.19 -8.73 15.13
N ILE A 56 19.83 -7.87 16.09
CA ILE A 56 18.53 -7.19 16.14
C ILE A 56 18.27 -6.42 14.85
N LYS A 57 19.24 -5.63 14.37
CA LYS A 57 19.10 -4.87 13.13
C LYS A 57 18.83 -5.78 11.93
N ARG A 58 19.60 -6.88 11.81
CA ARG A 58 19.45 -7.84 10.70
C ARG A 58 18.08 -8.51 10.71
N GLU A 59 17.62 -8.95 11.87
CA GLU A 59 16.29 -9.55 12.02
C GLU A 59 15.18 -8.53 11.71
N ALA A 60 15.32 -7.30 12.20
CA ALA A 60 14.38 -6.23 11.89
C ALA A 60 14.32 -5.91 10.40
N ASP A 61 15.48 -5.80 9.72
CA ASP A 61 15.56 -5.53 8.28
C ASP A 61 14.87 -6.63 7.47
N ALA A 62 15.14 -7.90 7.77
CA ALA A 62 14.48 -9.04 7.12
C ALA A 62 12.97 -9.04 7.37
N TYR A 63 12.55 -8.78 8.61
CA TYR A 63 11.14 -8.74 8.99
C TYR A 63 10.38 -7.64 8.24
N VAL A 64 10.88 -6.40 8.24
CA VAL A 64 10.15 -5.29 7.61
C VAL A 64 10.07 -5.45 6.09
N GLN A 65 11.12 -5.97 5.44
CA GLN A 65 11.09 -6.26 4.01
C GLN A 65 10.04 -7.32 3.67
N LYS A 66 10.01 -8.43 4.43
CA LYS A 66 8.99 -9.47 4.25
C LYS A 66 7.59 -8.91 4.46
N MET A 67 7.38 -8.20 5.57
CA MET A 67 6.07 -7.63 5.88
C MET A 67 5.61 -6.61 4.84
N ALA A 68 6.51 -5.81 4.27
CA ALA A 68 6.16 -4.87 3.21
C ALA A 68 5.59 -5.57 1.97
N GLY A 69 6.20 -6.69 1.57
CA GLY A 69 5.70 -7.55 0.49
C GLY A 69 4.34 -8.16 0.84
N CYS A 70 4.20 -8.74 2.04
CA CYS A 70 2.94 -9.34 2.47
C CYS A 70 1.79 -8.33 2.53
N GLN A 71 2.06 -7.08 2.93
CA GLN A 71 1.05 -6.02 2.91
C GLN A 71 0.60 -5.68 1.48
N LEU A 72 1.51 -5.65 0.51
CA LEU A 72 1.12 -5.47 -0.90
C LEU A 72 0.24 -6.61 -1.40
N GLU A 73 0.57 -7.86 -1.06
CA GLU A 73 -0.27 -9.02 -1.39
C GLU A 73 -1.68 -8.89 -0.79
N GLY A 74 -1.77 -8.47 0.48
CA GLY A 74 -3.05 -8.18 1.13
C GLY A 74 -3.83 -7.05 0.45
N LEU A 75 -3.16 -5.95 0.11
CA LEU A 75 -3.75 -4.83 -0.63
C LEU A 75 -4.18 -5.24 -2.06
N GLY A 76 -3.60 -6.30 -2.62
CA GLY A 76 -4.03 -6.91 -3.88
C GLY A 76 -5.47 -7.43 -3.86
N ILE A 77 -6.01 -7.75 -2.67
CA ILE A 77 -7.41 -8.18 -2.49
C ILE A 77 -8.39 -7.01 -2.61
N PHE A 78 -7.93 -5.78 -2.32
CA PHE A 78 -8.80 -4.61 -2.39
C PHE A 78 -9.10 -4.24 -3.85
N PRO A 79 -10.32 -3.75 -4.13
CA PRO A 79 -10.62 -3.04 -5.37
C PRO A 79 -9.58 -1.98 -5.69
N GLU A 80 -9.24 -1.82 -6.97
CA GLU A 80 -8.17 -0.94 -7.46
C GLU A 80 -8.21 0.46 -6.84
N LYS A 81 -9.39 1.10 -6.80
CA LYS A 81 -9.58 2.44 -6.20
C LYS A 81 -9.10 2.55 -4.75
N TYR A 82 -9.22 1.48 -3.96
CA TYR A 82 -8.83 1.44 -2.56
C TYR A 82 -7.36 1.06 -2.43
N ARG A 83 -6.91 0.09 -3.25
CA ARG A 83 -5.51 -0.31 -3.33
C ARG A 83 -4.60 0.85 -3.69
N GLU A 84 -4.93 1.61 -4.74
CA GLU A 84 -4.17 2.81 -5.15
C GLU A 84 -4.12 3.86 -4.04
N LYS A 85 -5.24 4.08 -3.34
CA LYS A 85 -5.33 5.03 -2.23
C LYS A 85 -4.39 4.66 -1.08
N ALA A 86 -4.12 3.37 -0.87
CA ALA A 86 -3.19 2.88 0.14
C ALA A 86 -1.73 2.93 -0.34
N ILE A 87 -1.48 2.51 -1.59
CA ILE A 87 -0.12 2.33 -2.11
C ILE A 87 0.51 3.66 -2.52
N MET A 88 -0.19 4.46 -3.33
CA MET A 88 0.41 5.63 -3.99
C MET A 88 0.94 6.69 -3.03
N PRO A 89 0.27 7.03 -1.91
CA PRO A 89 0.82 8.00 -0.97
C PRO A 89 2.13 7.51 -0.34
N VAL A 90 2.20 6.23 0.03
CA VAL A 90 3.39 5.64 0.66
C VAL A 90 4.53 5.47 -0.34
N ALA A 91 4.22 5.04 -1.57
CA ALA A 91 5.19 4.98 -2.67
C ALA A 91 5.84 6.35 -2.96
N LYS A 92 5.11 7.45 -2.71
CA LYS A 92 5.61 8.84 -2.81
C LYS A 92 6.30 9.35 -1.54
N GLY A 93 6.56 8.47 -0.57
CA GLY A 93 7.23 8.81 0.70
C GLY A 93 6.28 9.34 1.79
N GLY A 94 4.97 9.22 1.60
CA GLY A 94 3.96 9.57 2.60
C GLY A 94 3.92 8.58 3.77
N ASP A 95 3.29 9.02 4.87
CA ASP A 95 3.16 8.23 6.09
C ASP A 95 2.16 7.07 5.94
N VAL A 96 2.56 5.86 6.37
CA VAL A 96 1.75 4.63 6.25
C VAL A 96 0.47 4.71 7.09
N ALA A 97 0.53 5.29 8.27
CA ALA A 97 -0.64 5.40 9.15
C ALA A 97 -1.65 6.41 8.59
N GLN A 98 -1.17 7.54 8.04
CA GLN A 98 -2.03 8.51 7.36
C GLN A 98 -2.68 7.92 6.10
N ALA A 99 -1.93 7.18 5.28
CA ALA A 99 -2.49 6.51 4.11
C ALA A 99 -3.57 5.49 4.49
N THR A 100 -3.35 4.75 5.57
CA THR A 100 -4.33 3.79 6.13
C THR A 100 -5.57 4.49 6.67
N GLN A 101 -5.40 5.60 7.38
CA GLN A 101 -6.52 6.41 7.87
C GLN A 101 -7.36 6.94 6.70
N ALA A 102 -6.72 7.51 5.68
CA ALA A 102 -7.41 8.04 4.50
C ALA A 102 -8.16 6.95 3.73
N LEU A 103 -7.60 5.73 3.64
CA LEU A 103 -8.29 4.58 3.08
C LEU A 103 -9.56 4.23 3.89
N ASN A 104 -9.44 4.14 5.22
CA ASN A 104 -10.57 3.80 6.09
C ASN A 104 -11.69 4.83 6.01
N GLU A 105 -11.35 6.12 5.91
CA GLU A 105 -12.31 7.20 5.73
C GLU A 105 -13.05 7.11 4.39
N GLU A 106 -12.34 6.78 3.29
CA GLU A 106 -12.96 6.58 1.97
C GLU A 106 -13.89 5.37 1.96
N ILE A 107 -13.45 4.24 2.51
CA ILE A 107 -14.28 3.04 2.63
C ILE A 107 -15.53 3.35 3.44
N LYS A 108 -15.38 4.04 4.58
CA LYS A 108 -16.52 4.45 5.40
C LYS A 108 -17.50 5.33 4.61
N LYS A 109 -17.00 6.32 3.87
CA LYS A 109 -17.82 7.20 3.04
C LYS A 109 -18.57 6.42 1.96
N ASP A 110 -17.94 5.43 1.34
CA ASP A 110 -18.57 4.59 0.33
C ASP A 110 -19.59 3.60 0.92
N ILE A 111 -19.39 3.14 2.16
CA ILE A 111 -20.43 2.41 2.92
C ILE A 111 -21.63 3.32 3.18
N ASP A 112 -21.38 4.52 3.74
CA ASP A 112 -22.44 5.47 4.10
C ASP A 112 -23.23 5.95 2.86
N ALA A 113 -22.58 5.98 1.68
CA ALA A 113 -23.20 6.30 0.40
C ALA A 113 -23.86 5.09 -0.30
N GLY A 114 -23.80 3.89 0.28
CA GLY A 114 -24.37 2.66 -0.29
C GLY A 114 -23.64 2.14 -1.53
N LYS A 115 -22.41 2.59 -1.79
CA LYS A 115 -21.60 2.13 -2.94
C LYS A 115 -20.92 0.79 -2.70
N ILE A 116 -20.72 0.44 -1.44
CA ILE A 116 -20.21 -0.86 -1.00
C ILE A 116 -20.94 -1.26 0.28
N SER A 117 -21.24 -2.54 0.46
CA SER A 117 -21.86 -3.00 1.70
C SER A 117 -20.83 -3.19 2.81
N LYS A 118 -21.28 -3.11 4.06
CA LYS A 118 -20.42 -3.42 5.22
C LYS A 118 -19.90 -4.87 5.17
N ASP A 119 -20.74 -5.81 4.75
CA ASP A 119 -20.38 -7.23 4.69
C ASP A 119 -19.33 -7.51 3.60
N GLU A 120 -19.42 -6.81 2.47
CA GLU A 120 -18.41 -6.87 1.42
C GLU A 120 -17.07 -6.31 1.89
N VAL A 121 -17.07 -5.15 2.57
CA VAL A 121 -15.86 -4.59 3.17
C VAL A 121 -15.25 -5.52 4.21
N MET A 122 -16.08 -6.13 5.07
CA MET A 122 -15.61 -7.10 6.06
C MET A 122 -14.95 -8.31 5.40
N THR A 123 -15.55 -8.82 4.31
CA THR A 123 -14.99 -9.93 3.54
C THR A 123 -13.63 -9.56 2.95
N ILE A 124 -13.52 -8.38 2.31
CA ILE A 124 -12.25 -7.89 1.75
C ILE A 124 -11.17 -7.78 2.84
N ILE A 125 -11.49 -7.16 3.98
CA ILE A 125 -10.53 -6.98 5.08
C ILE A 125 -10.08 -8.33 5.64
N GLN A 126 -11.00 -9.25 5.87
CA GLN A 126 -10.67 -10.59 6.39
C GLN A 126 -9.79 -11.37 5.42
N SER A 127 -10.13 -11.36 4.12
CA SER A 127 -9.32 -12.02 3.09
C SER A 127 -7.93 -11.38 2.97
N ALA A 128 -7.83 -10.04 3.00
CA ALA A 128 -6.54 -9.36 2.98
C ALA A 128 -5.67 -9.71 4.21
N GLN A 129 -6.26 -9.73 5.40
CA GLN A 129 -5.57 -10.13 6.63
C GLN A 129 -5.11 -11.58 6.57
N GLN A 130 -5.95 -12.48 6.05
CA GLN A 130 -5.58 -13.88 5.86
C GLN A 130 -4.41 -14.03 4.88
N THR A 131 -4.43 -13.30 3.76
CA THR A 131 -3.32 -13.28 2.78
C THR A 131 -2.02 -12.80 3.43
N VAL A 132 -2.05 -11.69 4.17
CA VAL A 132 -0.88 -11.18 4.91
C VAL A 132 -0.36 -12.23 5.88
N GLN A 133 -1.25 -12.88 6.64
CA GLN A 133 -0.88 -13.91 7.62
C GLN A 133 -0.23 -15.13 6.95
N ILE A 134 -0.76 -15.58 5.81
CA ILE A 134 -0.18 -16.68 5.05
C ILE A 134 1.22 -16.30 4.55
N CYS A 135 1.36 -15.14 3.91
CA CYS A 135 2.65 -14.65 3.42
C CYS A 135 3.68 -14.51 4.55
N ALA A 136 3.29 -13.95 5.70
CA ALA A 136 4.18 -13.75 6.83
C ALA A 136 4.72 -15.07 7.41
N ASN A 137 3.96 -16.16 7.32
CA ASN A 137 4.32 -17.48 7.83
C ASN A 137 4.91 -18.44 6.76
N SER A 138 4.93 -18.02 5.50
CA SER A 138 5.49 -18.83 4.39
C SER A 138 7.02 -18.78 4.33
#